data_AF-A0AAD1M2U8-F1
#
_entry.id   AF-A0AAD1M2U8-F1
#
_cell.length_a   1.000
_cell.length_b   1.000
_cell.length_c   1.000
_cell.angle_alpha   90.00
_cell.angle_beta   90.00
_cell.angle_gamma   90.00
#
_symmetry.space_group_name_H-M   'P 1'
#
loop_
_entity.id
_entity.type
_entity.pdbx_description
1 polymer ?
#
loop_
_entity_poly.entity_id
_entity_poly.type
_entity_poly.pdbx_seq_one_letter_code
_entity_poly.pdbx_strand_id
1 'polypeptide(L)'
;MLRGHLAHPLPDLVAEVRRVLGVDCEARAAQPVHGGWAGAEHLDAFTDVVNGYAERATTSPALCPASVAGLLAYLDTAAVVENGLPPPQLSVAPDRVQVLTVHAAKGLEWQVVAVPHLSTGVFPSTASTRTWLTDAADLPPLLRGDRASAGLPGVPVLDTSGVVNRKQLSDKISAHRRLLEQRRVDEERRLLYVAITRAEDTLLLSGHHWGAAGTKPRGPSDFLCELKEVIDRSAAVGEACGEVEQWAAPPAAGELNPLREKTIEATWPADPLGERRGDVERGAALVAAAMAADPPADPRRLDGRRRRVVGRAGTRVAATPTGIA
;
A
#
# COMPACT_ATOMS: atom_id res chain seq x y z
N MET A 1 12.43 -3.09 34.26
CA MET A 1 11.86 -4.39 34.67
C MET A 1 10.79 -4.81 33.65
N LEU A 2 11.15 -5.42 32.52
CA LEU A 2 10.16 -5.94 31.55
C LEU A 2 10.03 -7.48 31.63
N ARG A 3 11.12 -8.17 32.00
CA ARG A 3 11.14 -9.63 32.17
C ARG A 3 10.17 -10.15 33.24
N GLY A 4 9.79 -9.32 34.21
CA GLY A 4 8.82 -9.68 35.25
C GLY A 4 7.37 -9.77 34.75
N HIS A 5 7.06 -9.17 33.60
CA HIS A 5 5.72 -9.13 33.03
C HIS A 5 5.42 -10.29 32.05
N LEU A 6 6.35 -11.23 31.87
CA LEU A 6 6.18 -12.36 30.95
C LEU A 6 5.02 -13.31 31.33
N ALA A 7 4.55 -13.24 32.57
CA ALA A 7 3.40 -14.02 33.04
C ALA A 7 2.05 -13.29 32.84
N HIS A 8 2.07 -12.02 32.43
CA HIS A 8 0.85 -11.26 32.14
C HIS A 8 0.28 -11.65 30.77
N PRO A 9 -1.02 -11.39 30.52
CA PRO A 9 -1.58 -11.49 29.18
C PRO A 9 -0.75 -10.74 28.14
N LEU A 10 -0.61 -11.31 26.94
CA LEU A 10 0.19 -10.72 25.86
C LEU A 10 -0.19 -9.26 25.52
N PRO A 11 -1.47 -8.87 25.46
CA PRO A 11 -1.85 -7.48 25.25
C PRO A 11 -1.28 -6.53 26.30
N ASP A 12 -1.35 -6.92 27.57
CA ASP A 12 -0.85 -6.11 28.69
C ASP A 12 0.68 -5.97 28.64
N LEU A 13 1.37 -7.06 28.29
CA LEU A 13 2.82 -7.05 28.10
C LEU A 13 3.23 -6.08 26.97
N VAL A 14 2.54 -6.13 25.82
CA VAL A 14 2.84 -5.24 24.69
C VAL A 14 2.52 -3.79 25.03
N ALA A 15 1.40 -3.52 25.71
CA ALA A 15 1.06 -2.20 26.19
C ALA A 15 2.12 -1.64 27.15
N GLU A 16 2.63 -2.47 28.07
CA GLU A 16 3.69 -2.05 29.00
C GLU A 16 5.02 -1.80 28.28
N VAL A 17 5.38 -2.60 27.27
CA VAL A 17 6.55 -2.35 26.43
C VAL A 17 6.42 -1.03 25.68
N ARG A 18 5.26 -0.76 25.04
CA ARG A 18 4.99 0.51 24.35
C ARG A 18 5.15 1.70 25.30
N ARG A 19 4.57 1.60 26.50
CA ARG A 19 4.63 2.63 27.54
C ARG A 19 6.05 2.89 28.02
N VAL A 20 6.83 1.84 28.31
CA VAL A 20 8.21 1.96 28.81
C VAL A 20 9.16 2.50 27.76
N LEU A 21 8.99 2.10 26.49
CA LEU A 21 9.82 2.60 25.40
C LEU A 21 9.44 4.04 24.98
N GLY A 22 8.22 4.49 25.25
CA GLY A 22 7.77 5.82 24.86
C GLY A 22 7.54 5.99 23.36
N VAL A 23 7.46 4.90 22.60
CA VAL A 23 7.34 4.89 21.14
C VAL A 23 6.11 5.65 20.63
N ASP A 24 5.04 5.70 21.42
CA ASP A 24 3.84 6.48 21.11
C ASP A 24 4.09 7.98 21.08
N CYS A 25 4.94 8.46 21.99
CA CYS A 25 5.33 9.87 22.04
C CYS A 25 6.28 10.19 20.89
N GLU A 26 7.24 9.30 20.60
CA GLU A 26 8.20 9.47 19.51
C GLU A 26 7.51 9.47 18.14
N ALA A 27 6.60 8.52 17.90
CA ALA A 27 5.87 8.40 16.64
C ALA A 27 5.01 9.65 16.35
N ARG A 28 4.36 10.20 17.38
CA ARG A 28 3.58 11.45 17.28
C ARG A 28 4.47 12.67 17.16
N ALA A 29 5.54 12.76 17.94
CA ALA A 29 6.49 13.88 17.87
C ALA A 29 7.19 13.93 16.50
N ALA A 30 7.34 12.79 15.82
CA ALA A 30 7.88 12.74 14.47
C ALA A 30 6.91 13.29 13.41
N GLN A 31 5.61 13.41 13.69
CA GLN A 31 4.65 13.96 12.73
C GLN A 31 4.79 15.48 12.60
N PRO A 32 4.49 16.04 11.42
CA PRO A 32 4.42 17.49 11.25
C PRO A 32 3.21 18.06 11.99
N VAL A 33 3.26 19.36 12.31
CA VAL A 33 2.22 20.04 13.13
C VAL A 33 0.81 19.95 12.52
N HIS A 34 0.70 19.96 11.18
CA HIS A 34 -0.58 19.80 10.50
C HIS A 34 -1.15 18.37 10.61
N GLY A 35 -0.33 17.38 10.96
CA GLY A 35 -0.76 16.00 11.23
C GLY A 35 -1.56 15.83 12.53
N GLY A 36 -1.66 16.88 13.36
CA GLY A 36 -2.47 16.86 14.57
C GLY A 36 -2.06 15.75 15.54
N TRP A 37 -3.01 14.89 15.92
CA TRP A 37 -2.82 13.78 16.87
C TRP A 37 -2.59 12.42 16.19
N ALA A 38 -2.38 12.40 14.88
CA ALA A 38 -2.06 11.20 14.11
C ALA A 38 -0.63 10.68 14.43
N GLY A 39 -0.33 9.44 14.02
CA GLY A 39 1.02 8.86 14.06
C GLY A 39 1.15 7.56 14.85
N ALA A 40 0.13 7.18 15.63
CA ALA A 40 0.13 5.93 16.40
C ALA A 40 -0.61 4.77 15.71
N GLU A 41 -1.17 4.99 14.51
CA GLU A 41 -2.10 4.07 13.85
C GLU A 41 -1.46 2.70 13.57
N HIS A 42 -0.18 2.69 13.20
CA HIS A 42 0.56 1.44 12.98
C HIS A 42 0.80 0.67 14.29
N LEU A 43 1.05 1.38 15.39
CA LEU A 43 1.24 0.77 16.72
C LEU A 43 -0.08 0.24 17.27
N ASP A 44 -1.17 0.95 17.00
CA ASP A 44 -2.53 0.52 17.37
C ASP A 44 -2.95 -0.69 16.56
N ALA A 45 -2.72 -0.71 15.24
CA ALA A 45 -2.97 -1.87 14.40
C ALA A 45 -2.12 -3.09 14.81
N PHE A 46 -0.87 -2.89 15.23
CA PHE A 46 -0.06 -3.98 15.79
C PHE A 46 -0.67 -4.52 17.10
N THR A 47 -1.22 -3.65 17.93
CA THR A 47 -1.90 -4.04 19.18
C THR A 47 -3.15 -4.88 18.87
N ASP A 48 -3.91 -4.52 17.84
CA ASP A 48 -5.06 -5.30 17.38
C ASP A 48 -4.65 -6.70 16.88
N VAL A 49 -3.52 -6.82 16.18
CA VAL A 49 -2.96 -8.12 15.76
C VAL A 49 -2.62 -8.99 16.97
N VAL A 50 -2.00 -8.42 18.00
CA VAL A 50 -1.66 -9.11 19.25
C VAL A 50 -2.92 -9.56 19.99
N ASN A 51 -3.94 -8.70 20.07
CA ASN A 51 -5.24 -9.03 20.66
C ASN A 51 -5.90 -10.21 19.93
N GLY A 52 -5.98 -10.13 18.59
CA GLY A 52 -6.55 -11.20 17.78
C GLY A 52 -5.78 -12.52 17.90
N TYR A 53 -4.45 -12.48 18.02
CA TYR A 53 -3.64 -13.67 18.28
C TYR A 53 -3.95 -14.28 19.66
N ALA A 54 -4.00 -13.44 20.71
CA ALA A 54 -4.29 -13.88 22.06
C ALA A 54 -5.69 -14.52 22.16
N GLU A 55 -6.70 -13.90 21.57
CA GLU A 55 -8.06 -14.44 21.49
C GLU A 55 -8.10 -15.82 20.82
N ARG A 56 -7.48 -15.96 19.62
CA ARG A 56 -7.42 -17.25 18.91
C ARG A 56 -6.75 -18.34 19.75
N ALA A 57 -5.65 -18.01 20.42
CA ALA A 57 -4.93 -18.93 21.28
C ALA A 57 -5.76 -19.37 22.50
N THR A 58 -6.64 -18.51 23.02
CA THR A 58 -7.58 -18.92 24.09
C THR A 58 -8.72 -19.81 23.59
N THR A 59 -9.22 -19.58 22.37
CA THR A 59 -10.35 -20.35 21.81
C THR A 59 -9.98 -21.72 21.26
N SER A 60 -8.69 -21.95 20.94
CA SER A 60 -8.21 -23.20 20.35
C SER A 60 -7.06 -23.78 21.20
N PRO A 61 -7.36 -24.31 22.40
CA PRO A 61 -6.35 -24.71 23.39
C PRO A 61 -5.45 -25.89 22.95
N ALA A 62 -5.75 -26.53 21.83
CA ALA A 62 -4.92 -27.58 21.24
C ALA A 62 -3.55 -27.07 20.71
N LEU A 63 -3.35 -25.76 20.56
CA LEU A 63 -2.20 -25.16 19.86
C LEU A 63 -1.19 -24.43 20.77
N CYS A 64 -1.18 -24.72 22.08
CA CYS A 64 -0.39 -24.06 23.14
C CYS A 64 -1.02 -22.75 23.67
N PRO A 65 -0.77 -22.40 24.95
CA PRO A 65 -1.24 -21.13 25.51
C PRO A 65 -0.58 -19.92 24.81
N ALA A 66 -1.33 -18.81 24.77
CA ALA A 66 -0.83 -17.53 24.27
C ALA A 66 0.45 -17.13 25.00
N SER A 67 1.60 -17.22 24.32
CA SER A 67 2.92 -16.99 24.89
C SER A 67 3.75 -16.10 23.99
N VAL A 68 4.78 -15.46 24.55
CA VAL A 68 5.69 -14.59 23.78
C VAL A 68 6.38 -15.38 22.67
N ALA A 69 6.83 -16.61 22.96
CA ALA A 69 7.44 -17.48 21.96
C ALA A 69 6.47 -17.83 20.82
N GLY A 70 5.20 -18.11 21.15
CA GLY A 70 4.17 -18.38 20.15
C GLY A 70 3.84 -17.16 19.29
N LEU A 71 3.79 -15.96 19.89
CA LEU A 71 3.60 -14.71 19.17
C LEU A 71 4.76 -14.43 18.21
N LEU A 72 6.01 -14.60 18.66
CA LEU A 72 7.19 -14.42 17.79
C LEU A 72 7.19 -15.41 16.62
N ALA A 73 6.90 -16.69 16.87
CA ALA A 73 6.80 -17.68 15.80
C ALA A 73 5.66 -17.35 14.81
N TYR A 74 4.53 -16.84 15.31
CA TYR A 74 3.44 -16.35 14.47
C TYR A 74 3.89 -15.17 13.59
N LEU A 75 4.56 -14.17 14.16
CA LEU A 75 5.06 -13.00 13.43
C LEU A 75 6.13 -13.38 12.40
N ASP A 76 7.06 -14.29 12.75
CA ASP A 76 8.07 -14.81 11.82
C ASP A 76 7.40 -15.54 10.64
N THR A 77 6.36 -16.33 10.93
CA THR A 77 5.60 -17.03 9.90
C THR A 77 4.84 -16.05 9.01
N ALA A 78 4.18 -15.03 9.58
CA ALA A 78 3.49 -13.99 8.83
C ALA A 78 4.45 -13.20 7.93
N ALA A 79 5.67 -12.90 8.43
CA ALA A 79 6.69 -12.21 7.64
C ALA A 79 7.11 -13.01 6.38
N VAL A 80 7.21 -14.33 6.48
CA VAL A 80 7.67 -15.20 5.38
C VAL A 80 6.52 -15.66 4.47
N VAL A 81 5.40 -16.06 5.05
CA VAL A 81 4.28 -16.67 4.33
C VAL A 81 3.30 -15.62 3.80
N GLU A 82 3.01 -14.59 4.60
CA GLU A 82 2.06 -13.53 4.25
C GLU A 82 2.75 -12.28 3.65
N ASN A 83 4.09 -12.29 3.55
CA ASN A 83 4.91 -11.11 3.21
C ASN A 83 4.70 -9.92 4.16
N GLY A 84 4.41 -10.20 5.43
CA GLY A 84 4.16 -9.20 6.46
C GLY A 84 2.69 -9.08 6.84
N LEU A 85 2.45 -8.36 7.94
CA LEU A 85 1.10 -8.09 8.43
C LEU A 85 0.39 -7.06 7.53
N PRO A 86 -0.95 -7.13 7.43
CA PRO A 86 -1.71 -6.14 6.68
C PRO A 86 -1.42 -4.74 7.24
N PRO A 87 -1.05 -3.76 6.39
CA PRO A 87 -0.90 -2.39 6.85
C PRO A 87 -2.25 -1.87 7.35
N PRO A 88 -2.26 -0.95 8.33
CA PRO A 88 -3.49 -0.31 8.76
C PRO A 88 -4.18 0.36 7.57
N GLN A 89 -5.52 0.35 7.58
CA GLN A 89 -6.28 1.19 6.67
C GLN A 89 -6.00 2.66 7.02
N LEU A 90 -5.11 3.28 6.26
CA LEU A 90 -4.88 4.71 6.38
C LEU A 90 -6.15 5.42 5.90
N SER A 91 -6.76 6.24 6.74
CA SER A 91 -7.79 7.15 6.28
C SER A 91 -7.21 8.04 5.17
N VAL A 92 -8.00 8.31 4.13
CA VAL A 92 -7.62 9.27 3.09
C VAL A 92 -7.50 10.63 3.76
N ALA A 93 -6.29 11.00 4.14
CA ALA A 93 -5.99 12.32 4.67
C ALA A 93 -5.78 13.26 3.46
N PRO A 94 -6.40 14.46 3.45
CA PRO A 94 -6.27 15.40 2.35
C PRO A 94 -4.83 15.84 2.09
N ASP A 95 -3.96 15.78 3.11
CA ASP A 95 -2.58 16.24 3.04
C ASP A 95 -1.56 15.10 2.79
N ARG A 96 -1.99 13.99 2.18
CA ARG A 96 -1.11 12.84 1.94
C ARG A 96 -1.26 12.29 0.52
N VAL A 97 -0.12 11.99 -0.11
CA VAL A 97 -0.08 11.20 -1.34
C VAL A 97 -0.13 9.72 -0.98
N GLN A 98 -1.12 9.00 -1.53
CA GLN A 98 -1.24 7.56 -1.33
C GLN A 98 -0.51 6.81 -2.44
N VAL A 99 0.45 5.96 -2.06
CA VAL A 99 1.13 5.06 -2.99
C VAL A 99 0.58 3.66 -2.79
N LEU A 100 -0.09 3.15 -3.82
CA LEU A 100 -0.81 1.88 -3.77
C LEU A 100 -0.69 1.15 -5.10
N THR A 101 -0.94 -0.16 -5.07
CA THR A 101 -0.97 -0.97 -6.29
C THR A 101 -2.29 -0.76 -7.03
N VAL A 102 -2.30 -0.93 -8.35
CA VAL A 102 -3.53 -0.83 -9.17
C VAL A 102 -4.63 -1.76 -8.66
N HIS A 103 -4.28 -2.94 -8.15
CA HIS A 103 -5.23 -3.88 -7.55
C HIS A 103 -5.88 -3.31 -6.27
N ALA A 104 -5.09 -2.70 -5.38
CA ALA A 104 -5.58 -2.06 -4.18
C ALA A 104 -6.41 -0.79 -4.48
N ALA A 105 -6.25 -0.20 -5.66
CA ALA A 105 -6.99 0.97 -6.12
C ALA A 105 -8.45 0.66 -6.51
N LYS A 106 -8.78 -0.61 -6.72
CA LYS A 106 -10.08 -1.01 -7.27
C LYS A 106 -11.22 -0.58 -6.35
N GLY A 107 -12.15 0.21 -6.88
CA GLY A 107 -13.32 0.72 -6.14
C GLY A 107 -13.07 2.00 -5.36
N LEU A 108 -11.87 2.58 -5.48
CA LEU A 108 -11.51 3.89 -4.95
C LEU A 108 -11.33 4.89 -6.11
N GLU A 109 -11.40 6.19 -5.81
CA GLU A 109 -11.30 7.27 -6.80
C GLU A 109 -10.52 8.45 -6.19
N TRP A 110 -9.76 9.16 -7.03
CA TRP A 110 -8.96 10.32 -6.64
C TRP A 110 -9.05 11.41 -7.70
N GLN A 111 -8.91 12.67 -7.27
CA GLN A 111 -8.86 13.81 -8.17
C GLN A 111 -7.70 13.70 -9.18
N VAL A 112 -6.51 13.34 -8.69
CA VAL A 112 -5.30 13.18 -9.50
C VAL A 112 -4.73 11.78 -9.32
N VAL A 113 -4.51 11.06 -10.42
CA VAL A 113 -3.89 9.74 -10.42
C VAL A 113 -2.65 9.76 -11.30
N ALA A 114 -1.53 9.28 -10.76
CA ALA A 114 -0.32 9.03 -11.53
C ALA A 114 -0.09 7.54 -11.70
N VAL A 115 0.04 7.07 -12.94
CA VAL A 115 0.44 5.71 -13.29
C VAL A 115 1.87 5.74 -13.84
N PRO A 116 2.89 5.59 -12.97
CA PRO A 116 4.27 5.57 -13.41
C PRO A 116 4.66 4.22 -14.01
N HIS A 117 5.79 4.21 -14.71
CA HIS A 117 6.48 3.00 -15.18
C HIS A 117 5.72 2.15 -16.21
N LEU A 118 5.00 2.79 -17.13
CA LEU A 118 4.46 2.16 -18.35
C LEU A 118 5.60 1.85 -19.33
N SER A 119 6.43 0.88 -18.99
CA SER A 119 7.67 0.54 -19.68
C SER A 119 7.74 -0.96 -19.97
N THR A 120 8.41 -1.33 -21.06
CA THR A 120 8.44 -2.71 -21.53
C THR A 120 9.02 -3.66 -20.47
N GLY A 121 8.26 -4.72 -20.16
CA GLY A 121 8.59 -5.72 -19.15
C GLY A 121 8.36 -5.28 -17.70
N VAL A 122 7.85 -4.07 -17.47
CA VAL A 122 7.37 -3.59 -16.16
C VAL A 122 5.85 -3.60 -16.14
N PHE A 123 5.22 -2.91 -17.10
CA PHE A 123 3.78 -2.93 -17.30
C PHE A 123 3.45 -2.80 -18.81
N PRO A 124 3.08 -3.92 -19.49
CA PRO A 124 2.79 -5.21 -18.89
C PRO A 124 4.02 -5.97 -18.35
N SER A 125 3.83 -6.77 -17.30
CA SER A 125 4.89 -7.49 -16.60
C SER A 125 5.22 -8.81 -17.29
N THR A 126 6.51 -8.97 -17.61
CA THR A 126 7.02 -10.24 -18.16
C THR A 126 7.68 -11.11 -17.08
N ALA A 127 7.63 -10.70 -15.80
CA ALA A 127 8.46 -11.30 -14.74
C ALA A 127 7.98 -12.68 -14.27
N SER A 128 6.67 -12.96 -14.32
CA SER A 128 6.12 -14.24 -13.88
C SER A 128 5.24 -14.85 -14.98
N THR A 129 5.88 -15.62 -15.86
CA THR A 129 5.21 -16.43 -16.89
C THR A 129 5.03 -17.87 -16.41
N ARG A 130 4.73 -18.03 -15.12
CA ARG A 130 4.43 -19.34 -14.55
C ARG A 130 3.08 -19.80 -15.09
N THR A 131 3.04 -21.07 -15.48
CA THR A 131 1.84 -21.74 -15.93
C THR A 131 1.80 -23.12 -15.30
N TRP A 132 0.64 -23.78 -15.35
CA TRP A 132 0.46 -25.19 -14.96
C TRP A 132 1.40 -26.18 -15.68
N LEU A 133 2.04 -25.78 -16.78
CA LEU A 133 3.05 -26.59 -17.47
C LEU A 133 4.45 -26.53 -16.82
N THR A 134 4.67 -25.57 -15.92
CA THR A 134 5.99 -25.27 -15.33
C THR A 134 5.97 -25.23 -13.81
N ASP A 135 4.83 -24.91 -13.20
CA ASP A 135 4.66 -24.84 -11.75
C ASP A 135 3.64 -25.90 -11.29
N ALA A 136 4.04 -26.72 -10.32
CA ALA A 136 3.20 -27.77 -9.76
C ALA A 136 2.07 -27.23 -8.86
N ALA A 137 2.18 -25.98 -8.39
CA ALA A 137 1.13 -25.32 -7.63
C ALA A 137 -0.05 -24.85 -8.51
N ASP A 138 0.17 -24.70 -9.82
CA ASP A 138 -0.86 -24.24 -10.76
C ASP A 138 -1.75 -25.39 -11.22
N LEU A 139 -3.05 -25.29 -10.92
CA LEU A 139 -4.03 -26.31 -11.28
C LEU A 139 -4.21 -26.42 -12.81
N PRO A 140 -4.07 -27.62 -13.42
CA PRO A 140 -4.29 -27.81 -14.84
C PRO A 140 -5.70 -27.39 -15.30
N PRO A 141 -5.87 -26.75 -16.48
CA PRO A 141 -7.15 -26.25 -16.96
C PRO A 141 -8.27 -27.30 -17.05
N LEU A 142 -7.94 -28.59 -17.19
CA LEU A 142 -8.93 -29.67 -17.23
C LEU A 142 -9.74 -29.79 -15.94
N LEU A 143 -9.14 -29.44 -14.80
CA LEU A 143 -9.73 -29.52 -13.46
C LEU A 143 -10.33 -28.18 -13.00
N ARG A 144 -10.15 -27.12 -13.78
CA ARG A 144 -10.60 -25.78 -13.44
C ARG A 144 -12.07 -25.58 -13.81
N GLY A 145 -12.83 -24.95 -12.92
CA GLY A 145 -14.22 -24.57 -13.17
C GLY A 145 -14.38 -23.42 -14.18
N ASP A 146 -13.37 -22.56 -14.32
CA ASP A 146 -13.33 -21.41 -15.23
C ASP A 146 -12.68 -21.74 -16.60
N ARG A 147 -12.59 -23.02 -16.97
CA ARG A 147 -12.04 -23.45 -18.25
C ARG A 147 -12.91 -23.00 -19.42
N ALA A 148 -12.27 -22.71 -20.55
CA ALA A 148 -12.95 -22.38 -21.79
C ALA A 148 -13.86 -23.54 -22.22
N SER A 149 -15.06 -23.20 -22.66
CA SER A 149 -16.04 -24.13 -23.22
C SER A 149 -16.57 -23.58 -24.53
N ALA A 150 -17.29 -24.40 -25.31
CA ALA A 150 -17.84 -23.99 -26.60
C ALA A 150 -18.65 -22.69 -26.47
N GLY A 151 -18.16 -21.62 -27.10
CA GLY A 151 -18.81 -20.31 -27.13
C GLY A 151 -18.61 -19.42 -25.89
N LEU A 152 -17.88 -19.87 -24.86
CA LEU A 152 -17.65 -19.09 -23.64
C LEU A 152 -16.15 -18.80 -23.43
N PRO A 153 -15.78 -17.54 -23.15
CA PRO A 153 -14.40 -17.21 -22.80
C PRO A 153 -14.03 -17.87 -21.46
N GLY A 154 -12.82 -18.41 -21.38
CA GLY A 154 -12.31 -19.07 -20.19
C GLY A 154 -10.84 -19.44 -20.32
N VAL A 155 -10.32 -20.22 -19.36
CA VAL A 155 -8.93 -20.72 -19.42
C VAL A 155 -8.80 -21.68 -20.60
N PRO A 156 -7.93 -21.44 -21.60
CA PRO A 156 -7.72 -22.38 -22.69
C PRO A 156 -7.39 -23.78 -22.17
N VAL A 157 -7.87 -24.81 -22.86
CA VAL A 157 -7.58 -26.21 -22.56
C VAL A 157 -6.69 -26.78 -23.65
N LEU A 158 -5.62 -27.46 -23.26
CA LEU A 158 -4.74 -28.17 -24.19
C LEU A 158 -5.41 -29.47 -24.63
N ASP A 159 -5.94 -29.50 -25.85
CA ASP A 159 -6.46 -30.72 -26.46
C ASP A 159 -5.35 -31.53 -27.15
N THR A 160 -5.12 -32.73 -26.65
CA THR A 160 -4.12 -33.69 -27.15
C THR A 160 -4.74 -34.88 -27.88
N SER A 161 -6.06 -34.93 -28.07
CA SER A 161 -6.75 -36.10 -28.65
C SER A 161 -6.28 -36.44 -30.08
N GLY A 162 -5.98 -35.41 -30.89
CA GLY A 162 -5.49 -35.56 -32.27
C GLY A 162 -3.97 -35.64 -32.42
N VAL A 163 -3.21 -35.78 -31.33
CA VAL A 163 -1.74 -35.77 -31.37
C VAL A 163 -1.21 -37.19 -31.55
N VAL A 164 -0.57 -37.45 -32.71
CA VAL A 164 -0.03 -38.78 -33.06
C VAL A 164 1.49 -38.85 -33.04
N ASN A 165 2.20 -37.72 -32.92
CA ASN A 165 3.66 -37.70 -32.86
C ASN A 165 4.22 -36.58 -31.98
N ARG A 166 5.52 -36.68 -31.65
CA ARG A 166 6.23 -35.72 -30.77
C ARG A 166 6.21 -34.29 -31.32
N LYS A 167 6.31 -34.10 -32.63
CA LYS A 167 6.33 -32.76 -33.24
C LYS A 167 4.97 -32.06 -33.04
N GLN A 168 3.88 -32.76 -33.33
CA GLN A 168 2.52 -32.27 -33.10
C GLN A 168 2.27 -31.91 -31.63
N LEU A 169 2.78 -32.71 -30.69
CA LEU A 169 2.68 -32.40 -29.26
C LEU A 169 3.41 -31.10 -28.92
N SER A 170 4.64 -30.94 -29.39
CA SER A 170 5.45 -29.74 -29.18
C SER A 170 4.79 -28.48 -29.74
N ASP A 171 4.22 -28.59 -30.95
CA ASP A 171 3.51 -27.49 -31.61
C ASP A 171 2.26 -27.10 -30.83
N LYS A 172 1.48 -28.09 -30.35
CA LYS A 172 0.29 -27.87 -29.50
C LYS A 172 0.63 -27.20 -28.16
N ILE A 173 1.70 -27.64 -27.48
CA ILE A 173 2.17 -27.02 -26.23
C ILE A 173 2.59 -25.57 -26.47
N SER A 174 3.31 -25.31 -27.58
CA SER A 174 3.78 -23.98 -27.92
C SER A 174 2.62 -23.03 -28.25
N ALA A 175 1.62 -23.51 -29.00
CA ALA A 175 0.40 -22.76 -29.27
C ALA A 175 -0.38 -22.47 -27.97
N HIS A 176 -0.49 -23.45 -27.08
CA HIS A 176 -1.15 -23.28 -25.78
C HIS A 176 -0.47 -22.23 -24.90
N ARG A 177 0.87 -22.21 -24.85
CA ARG A 177 1.63 -21.18 -24.13
C ARG A 177 1.35 -19.78 -24.66
N ARG A 178 1.23 -19.62 -25.99
CA ARG A 178 0.87 -18.32 -26.61
C ARG A 178 -0.54 -17.87 -26.23
N LEU A 179 -1.51 -18.79 -26.15
CA LEU A 179 -2.87 -18.47 -25.71
C LEU A 179 -2.90 -18.02 -24.24
N LEU A 180 -2.14 -18.69 -23.37
CA LEU A 180 -2.01 -18.29 -21.96
C LEU A 180 -1.34 -16.91 -21.82
N GLU A 181 -0.30 -16.66 -22.60
CA GLU A 181 0.39 -15.36 -22.63
C GLU A 181 -0.54 -14.24 -23.09
N GLN A 182 -1.28 -14.45 -24.19
CA GLN A 182 -2.24 -13.47 -24.69
C GLN A 182 -3.28 -13.13 -23.61
N ARG A 183 -3.81 -14.13 -22.92
CA ARG A 183 -4.77 -13.91 -21.84
C ARG A 183 -4.16 -13.12 -20.68
N ARG A 184 -2.88 -13.33 -20.35
CA ARG A 184 -2.18 -12.54 -19.34
C ARG A 184 -2.11 -11.07 -19.76
N VAL A 185 -1.70 -10.81 -21.00
CA VAL A 185 -1.66 -9.44 -21.55
C VAL A 185 -3.04 -8.79 -21.54
N ASP A 186 -4.09 -9.52 -21.90
CA ASP A 186 -5.48 -9.03 -21.85
C ASP A 186 -5.92 -8.68 -20.42
N GLU A 187 -5.49 -9.45 -19.41
CA GLU A 187 -5.75 -9.14 -18.00
C GLU A 187 -4.97 -7.89 -17.54
N GLU A 188 -3.72 -7.73 -17.96
CA GLU A 188 -2.95 -6.51 -17.67
C GLU A 188 -3.53 -5.27 -18.34
N ARG A 189 -4.12 -5.43 -19.53
CA ARG A 189 -4.89 -4.36 -20.20
C ARG A 189 -6.12 -3.96 -19.39
N ARG A 190 -6.79 -4.91 -18.73
CA ARG A 190 -7.90 -4.60 -17.79
C ARG A 190 -7.39 -3.87 -16.55
N LEU A 191 -6.20 -4.22 -16.05
CA LEU A 191 -5.58 -3.46 -14.95
C LEU A 191 -5.28 -2.02 -15.37
N LEU A 192 -4.78 -1.80 -16.58
CA LEU A 192 -4.59 -0.44 -17.10
C LEU A 192 -5.91 0.33 -17.15
N TYR A 193 -6.98 -0.30 -17.65
CA TYR A 193 -8.31 0.31 -17.64
C TYR A 193 -8.77 0.68 -16.22
N VAL A 194 -8.56 -0.20 -15.24
CA VAL A 194 -8.85 0.12 -13.84
C VAL A 194 -8.06 1.34 -13.40
N ALA A 195 -6.74 1.39 -13.65
CA ALA A 195 -5.88 2.49 -13.26
C ALA A 195 -6.31 3.84 -13.88
N ILE A 196 -6.59 3.86 -15.18
CA ILE A 196 -7.06 5.04 -15.92
C ILE A 196 -8.38 5.56 -15.32
N THR A 197 -9.32 4.66 -15.04
CA THR A 197 -10.65 5.02 -14.51
C THR A 197 -10.68 5.34 -13.02
N ARG A 198 -9.53 5.37 -12.33
CA ARG A 198 -9.46 5.85 -10.94
C ARG A 198 -9.36 7.38 -10.84
N ALA A 199 -9.00 8.05 -11.93
CA ALA A 199 -8.87 9.51 -11.99
C ALA A 199 -10.24 10.17 -12.20
N GLU A 200 -10.58 11.15 -11.37
CA GLU A 200 -11.76 12.00 -11.52
C GLU A 200 -11.47 13.20 -12.44
N ASP A 201 -10.32 13.84 -12.28
CA ASP A 201 -9.98 15.08 -12.97
C ASP A 201 -8.71 14.95 -13.82
N THR A 202 -7.59 14.58 -13.21
CA THR A 202 -6.28 14.57 -13.89
C THR A 202 -5.62 13.18 -13.84
N LEU A 203 -5.16 12.71 -15.00
CA LEU A 203 -4.41 11.45 -15.16
C LEU A 203 -3.00 11.72 -15.69
N LEU A 204 -1.99 11.32 -14.94
CA LEU A 204 -0.58 11.42 -15.31
C LEU A 204 -0.04 10.03 -15.67
N LEU A 205 0.50 9.88 -16.88
CA LEU A 205 1.02 8.61 -17.40
C LEU A 205 2.50 8.80 -17.75
N SER A 206 3.37 7.91 -17.28
CA SER A 206 4.79 8.00 -17.58
C SER A 206 5.45 6.64 -17.75
N GLY A 207 6.54 6.62 -18.52
CA GLY A 207 7.42 5.48 -18.72
C GLY A 207 8.88 5.93 -18.78
N HIS A 208 9.81 4.98 -18.71
CA HIS A 208 11.24 5.24 -18.75
C HIS A 208 11.96 4.29 -19.71
N HIS A 209 13.02 4.77 -20.35
CA HIS A 209 13.91 3.93 -21.15
C HIS A 209 14.89 3.14 -20.27
N TRP A 210 15.45 3.78 -19.25
CA TRP A 210 16.46 3.19 -18.36
C TRP A 210 15.86 2.74 -17.03
N GLY A 211 15.91 1.45 -16.74
CA GLY A 211 15.57 0.92 -15.41
C GLY A 211 16.73 1.08 -14.44
N ALA A 212 16.47 1.15 -13.12
CA ALA A 212 17.49 1.42 -12.10
C ALA A 212 18.72 0.48 -12.15
N ALA A 213 18.52 -0.81 -12.41
CA ALA A 213 19.59 -1.82 -12.39
C ALA A 213 19.98 -2.38 -13.77
N GLY A 214 19.26 -2.02 -14.84
CA GLY A 214 19.44 -2.63 -16.17
C GLY A 214 20.63 -2.06 -16.95
N THR A 215 21.31 -2.90 -17.74
CA THR A 215 22.35 -2.45 -18.70
C THR A 215 21.81 -2.12 -20.08
N LYS A 216 20.62 -2.64 -20.43
CA LYS A 216 19.95 -2.38 -21.71
C LYS A 216 18.72 -1.51 -21.49
N PRO A 217 18.42 -0.57 -22.40
CA PRO A 217 17.19 0.20 -22.33
C PRO A 217 15.98 -0.70 -22.62
N ARG A 218 14.87 -0.44 -21.93
CA ARG A 218 13.60 -1.18 -22.06
C ARG A 218 12.68 -0.55 -23.10
N GLY A 219 12.62 0.78 -23.13
CA GLY A 219 11.65 1.52 -23.94
C GLY A 219 10.25 1.59 -23.32
N PRO A 220 9.38 2.45 -23.89
CA PRO A 220 7.98 2.53 -23.51
C PRO A 220 7.29 1.17 -23.74
N SER A 221 6.24 0.87 -22.97
CA SER A 221 5.43 -0.32 -23.25
C SER A 221 4.48 -0.09 -24.42
N ASP A 222 3.99 -1.18 -25.02
CA ASP A 222 2.95 -1.12 -26.06
C ASP A 222 1.73 -0.31 -25.60
N PHE A 223 1.35 -0.44 -24.32
CA PHE A 223 0.27 0.34 -23.73
C PHE A 223 0.54 1.85 -23.76
N LEU A 224 1.76 2.29 -23.43
CA LEU A 224 2.11 3.71 -23.47
C LEU A 224 2.16 4.24 -24.91
N CYS A 225 2.64 3.44 -25.85
CA CYS A 225 2.63 3.78 -27.27
C CYS A 225 1.20 3.92 -27.81
N GLU A 226 0.31 2.97 -27.51
CA GLU A 226 -1.11 3.03 -27.89
C GLU A 226 -1.80 4.27 -27.30
N LEU A 227 -1.53 4.61 -26.04
CA LEU A 227 -2.06 5.82 -25.40
C LEU A 227 -1.58 7.11 -26.09
N LYS A 228 -0.30 7.17 -26.45
CA LYS A 228 0.24 8.29 -27.24
C LYS A 228 -0.47 8.40 -28.59
N GLU A 229 -0.68 7.29 -29.29
CA GLU A 229 -1.40 7.30 -30.57
C GLU A 229 -2.84 7.81 -30.44
N VAL A 230 -3.53 7.48 -29.34
CA VAL A 230 -4.87 8.01 -29.04
C VAL A 230 -4.82 9.53 -28.83
N ILE A 231 -3.85 10.03 -28.06
CA ILE A 231 -3.66 11.47 -27.84
C ILE A 231 -3.34 12.20 -29.15
N ASP A 232 -2.38 11.70 -29.94
CA ASP A 232 -2.00 12.30 -31.21
C ASP A 232 -3.18 12.35 -32.20
N ARG A 233 -3.98 11.27 -32.25
CA ARG A 233 -5.14 11.17 -33.12
C ARG A 233 -6.25 12.12 -32.71
N SER A 234 -6.54 12.23 -31.41
CA SER A 234 -7.60 13.12 -30.92
C SER A 234 -7.23 14.59 -31.15
N ALA A 235 -5.96 14.95 -30.96
CA ALA A 235 -5.43 16.27 -31.30
C ALA A 235 -5.54 16.58 -32.80
N ALA A 236 -5.25 15.61 -33.67
CA ALA A 236 -5.37 15.78 -35.13
C ALA A 236 -6.81 16.04 -35.60
N VAL A 237 -7.81 15.56 -34.87
CA VAL A 237 -9.25 15.76 -35.16
C VAL A 237 -9.79 17.04 -34.51
N GLY A 238 -8.98 17.74 -33.69
CA GLY A 238 -9.38 18.96 -32.98
C GLY A 238 -10.12 18.71 -31.66
N GLU A 239 -10.17 17.46 -31.20
CA GLU A 239 -10.81 17.04 -29.94
C GLU A 239 -9.76 16.45 -28.98
N ALA A 240 -8.70 17.22 -28.69
CA ALA A 240 -7.57 16.74 -27.89
C ALA A 240 -8.03 16.19 -26.52
N CYS A 241 -7.79 14.90 -26.28
CA CYS A 241 -8.13 14.23 -25.03
C CYS A 241 -6.99 14.22 -24.00
N GLY A 242 -5.87 14.87 -24.30
CA GLY A 242 -4.69 14.95 -23.46
C GLY A 242 -3.53 15.63 -24.17
N GLU A 243 -2.41 15.79 -23.48
CA GLU A 243 -1.19 16.37 -24.02
C GLU A 243 0.03 15.48 -23.72
N VAL A 244 1.01 15.48 -24.62
CA VAL A 244 2.29 14.81 -24.42
C VAL A 244 3.30 15.87 -23.97
N GLU A 245 3.51 15.98 -22.66
CA GLU A 245 4.47 16.94 -22.09
C GLU A 245 5.91 16.64 -22.57
N GLN A 246 6.32 15.37 -22.48
CA GLN A 246 7.66 14.95 -22.90
C GLN A 246 7.66 13.53 -23.46
N TRP A 247 8.22 13.37 -24.67
CA TRP A 247 8.48 12.07 -25.27
C TRP A 247 9.97 11.90 -25.58
N ALA A 248 10.69 11.18 -24.72
CA ALA A 248 12.12 10.97 -24.87
C ALA A 248 12.42 10.00 -26.02
N ALA A 249 13.36 10.37 -26.89
CA ALA A 249 13.87 9.50 -27.94
C ALA A 249 14.55 8.25 -27.33
N PRO A 250 14.53 7.09 -28.03
CA PRO A 250 15.30 5.93 -27.61
C PRO A 250 16.79 6.25 -27.44
N PRO A 251 17.45 5.75 -26.39
CA PRO A 251 18.89 5.93 -26.19
C PRO A 251 19.70 5.41 -27.38
N ALA A 252 20.86 6.02 -27.63
CA ALA A 252 21.73 5.62 -28.73
C ALA A 252 22.28 4.20 -28.51
N ALA A 253 22.60 3.50 -29.62
CA ALA A 253 23.19 2.18 -29.54
C ALA A 253 24.54 2.23 -28.81
N GLY A 254 24.66 1.48 -27.71
CA GLY A 254 25.89 1.42 -26.89
C GLY A 254 25.98 2.49 -25.79
N GLU A 255 24.98 3.35 -25.65
CA GLU A 255 24.90 4.29 -24.53
C GLU A 255 24.80 3.54 -23.20
N LEU A 256 25.51 4.01 -22.17
CA LEU A 256 25.50 3.40 -20.84
C LEU A 256 24.35 3.96 -20.01
N ASN A 257 23.83 3.15 -19.09
CA ASN A 257 22.75 3.57 -18.21
C ASN A 257 23.24 4.67 -17.23
N PRO A 258 22.76 5.91 -17.33
CA PRO A 258 23.23 7.02 -16.50
C PRO A 258 22.90 6.83 -15.01
N LEU A 259 21.88 6.03 -14.68
CA LEU A 259 21.49 5.76 -13.29
C LEU A 259 22.53 4.91 -12.54
N ARG A 260 23.39 4.18 -13.26
CA ARG A 260 24.44 3.37 -12.63
C ARG A 260 25.66 4.17 -12.22
N GLU A 261 25.88 5.32 -12.85
CA GLU A 261 26.97 6.24 -12.50
C GLU A 261 26.62 7.11 -11.29
N LYS A 262 25.32 7.25 -11.00
CA LYS A 262 24.84 8.02 -9.86
C LYS A 262 24.90 7.18 -8.58
N THR A 263 26.02 7.27 -7.87
CA THR A 263 26.12 6.73 -6.51
C THR A 263 25.23 7.54 -5.58
N ILE A 264 24.24 6.89 -4.95
CA ILE A 264 23.43 7.51 -3.90
C ILE A 264 24.24 7.38 -2.60
N GLU A 265 24.83 8.48 -2.15
CA GLU A 265 25.52 8.56 -0.88
C GLU A 265 24.57 9.08 0.20
N ALA A 266 24.61 8.46 1.37
CA ALA A 266 23.89 8.90 2.56
C ALA A 266 24.83 8.80 3.76
N THR A 267 24.71 9.74 4.70
CA THR A 267 25.49 9.70 5.93
C THR A 267 24.82 8.75 6.92
N TRP A 268 25.58 7.79 7.46
CA TRP A 268 25.14 6.86 8.48
C TRP A 268 25.95 7.05 9.78
N PRO A 269 25.31 7.09 10.96
CA PRO A 269 23.86 7.05 11.20
C PRO A 269 23.14 8.30 10.67
N ALA A 270 21.90 8.13 10.20
CA ALA A 270 21.08 9.27 9.80
C ALA A 270 20.78 10.16 11.03
N ASP A 271 20.82 11.48 10.85
CA ASP A 271 20.35 12.41 11.89
C ASP A 271 18.81 12.32 11.97
N PRO A 272 18.22 11.80 13.08
CA PRO A 272 16.77 11.63 13.19
C PRO A 272 16.02 12.96 13.27
N LEU A 273 16.68 14.04 13.67
CA LEU A 273 16.05 15.36 13.79
C LEU A 273 16.30 16.21 12.54
N GLY A 274 17.45 16.05 11.89
CA GLY A 274 17.81 16.78 10.68
C GLY A 274 17.49 18.28 10.78
N GLU A 275 16.76 18.81 9.80
CA GLU A 275 16.33 20.21 9.75
C GLU A 275 15.43 20.63 10.93
N ARG A 276 14.75 19.68 11.57
CA ARG A 276 13.81 19.92 12.67
C ARG A 276 14.49 20.09 14.02
N ARG A 277 15.79 19.80 14.12
CA ARG A 277 16.55 19.84 15.37
C ARG A 277 16.35 21.14 16.14
N GLY A 278 16.51 22.28 15.47
CA GLY A 278 16.38 23.59 16.12
C GLY A 278 14.99 23.81 16.72
N ASP A 279 13.92 23.39 16.03
CA ASP A 279 12.55 23.55 16.50
C ASP A 279 12.25 22.62 17.67
N VAL A 280 12.73 21.37 17.59
CA VAL A 280 12.60 20.36 18.65
C VAL A 280 13.34 20.77 19.91
N GLU A 281 14.59 21.25 19.80
CA GLU A 281 15.40 21.69 20.95
C GLU A 281 14.78 22.93 21.62
N ARG A 282 14.25 23.89 20.85
CA ARG A 282 13.51 25.04 21.40
C ARG A 282 12.24 24.60 22.12
N GLY A 283 11.46 23.69 21.52
CA GLY A 283 10.27 23.12 22.15
C GLY A 283 10.60 22.38 23.46
N ALA A 284 11.65 21.57 23.45
CA ALA A 284 12.12 20.84 24.62
C ALA A 284 12.54 21.79 25.75
N ALA A 285 13.25 22.88 25.44
CA ALA A 285 13.62 23.89 26.42
C ALA A 285 12.40 24.56 27.07
N LEU A 286 11.36 24.86 26.29
CA LEU A 286 10.10 25.43 26.80
C LEU A 286 9.37 24.46 27.74
N VAL A 287 9.28 23.17 27.38
CA VAL A 287 8.65 22.14 28.22
C VAL A 287 9.45 21.93 29.50
N ALA A 288 10.78 21.84 29.42
CA ALA A 288 11.65 21.70 30.59
C ALA A 288 11.51 22.90 31.54
N ALA A 289 11.44 24.12 31.01
CA ALA A 289 11.18 25.32 31.80
C ALA A 289 9.80 25.29 32.48
N ALA A 290 8.77 24.82 31.77
CA ALA A 290 7.42 24.69 32.33
C ALA A 290 7.31 23.60 33.39
N MET A 291 8.02 22.48 33.23
CA MET A 291 8.08 21.40 34.23
C MET A 291 8.88 21.79 35.49
N ALA A 292 9.89 22.65 35.33
CA ALA A 292 10.68 23.18 36.43
C ALA A 292 9.98 24.32 37.18
N ALA A 293 9.03 25.00 36.52
CA ALA A 293 8.13 25.94 37.19
C ALA A 293 7.13 25.16 38.04
N ASP A 294 7.04 25.48 39.33
CA ASP A 294 5.98 24.95 40.20
C ASP A 294 4.61 25.22 39.54
N PRO A 295 3.66 24.27 39.59
CA PRO A 295 2.33 24.50 39.04
C PRO A 295 1.77 25.78 39.69
N PRO A 296 1.17 26.69 38.91
CA PRO A 296 0.58 27.90 39.47
C PRO A 296 -0.37 27.47 40.58
N ALA A 297 -0.17 28.00 41.79
CA ALA A 297 -1.01 27.73 42.94
C ALA A 297 -2.47 27.92 42.52
N ASP A 298 -3.24 26.83 42.50
CA ASP A 298 -4.65 26.84 42.14
C ASP A 298 -5.38 27.91 42.97
N PRO A 299 -5.92 28.99 42.36
CA PRO A 299 -6.64 30.00 43.12
C PRO A 299 -7.96 29.49 43.69
N ARG A 300 -8.37 28.23 43.42
CA ARG A 300 -9.66 27.68 43.82
C ARG A 300 -9.64 26.85 45.11
N ARG A 301 -8.53 26.83 45.85
CA ARG A 301 -8.46 26.17 47.17
C ARG A 301 -8.75 27.06 48.39
N LEU A 302 -9.38 28.21 48.19
CA LEU A 302 -9.95 29.02 49.27
C LEU A 302 -11.37 29.47 48.92
N ASP A 303 -12.35 28.56 49.01
CA ASP A 303 -13.54 28.81 49.83
C ASP A 303 -14.43 27.57 49.95
N GLY A 304 -14.45 27.02 51.16
CA GLY A 304 -15.44 26.03 51.57
C GLY A 304 -16.80 26.70 51.75
N ARG A 305 -17.54 26.95 50.67
CA ARG A 305 -19.00 27.15 50.75
C ARG A 305 -19.73 26.45 49.60
N ARG A 306 -20.40 25.36 49.99
CA ARG A 306 -21.47 24.71 49.21
C ARG A 306 -22.44 25.78 48.69
N ARG A 307 -22.44 26.06 47.39
CA ARG A 307 -23.58 26.64 46.70
C ARG A 307 -24.23 25.58 45.83
N ARG A 308 -25.35 25.06 46.34
CA ARG A 308 -26.36 24.28 45.63
C ARG A 308 -26.79 25.08 44.40
N VAL A 309 -26.48 24.60 43.20
CA VAL A 309 -27.11 25.11 41.97
C VAL A 309 -28.28 24.17 41.67
N VAL A 310 -29.48 24.71 41.88
CA VAL A 310 -30.75 24.12 41.46
C VAL A 310 -30.80 24.21 39.93
N GLY A 311 -30.90 23.07 39.26
CA GLY A 311 -31.09 22.99 37.82
C GLY A 311 -32.45 23.57 37.43
N ARG A 312 -32.44 24.57 36.55
CA ARG A 312 -33.63 25.02 35.83
C ARG A 312 -33.48 24.60 34.37
N ALA A 313 -34.35 23.68 33.97
CA ALA A 313 -34.42 23.14 32.62
C ALA A 313 -34.87 24.19 31.60
N GLY A 314 -34.36 24.02 30.38
CA GLY A 314 -35.01 24.49 29.16
C GLY A 314 -34.15 25.39 28.29
N THR A 315 -33.63 24.85 27.18
CA THR A 315 -33.68 25.57 25.91
C THR A 315 -33.79 24.57 24.76
N ARG A 316 -34.76 24.84 23.90
CA ARG A 316 -35.22 24.03 22.76
C ARG A 316 -34.21 24.05 21.62
N VAL A 317 -34.06 22.91 20.95
CA VAL A 317 -33.51 22.78 19.59
C VAL A 317 -34.64 23.01 18.60
N ALA A 318 -34.51 24.00 17.73
CA ALA A 318 -35.40 24.21 16.59
C ALA A 318 -34.84 23.47 15.38
N ALA A 319 -35.62 22.52 14.85
CA ALA A 319 -35.39 21.87 13.57
C ALA A 319 -36.25 22.56 12.51
N THR A 320 -35.65 22.92 11.38
CA THR A 320 -36.34 23.40 10.18
C THR A 320 -36.37 22.27 9.16
N PRO A 321 -37.54 21.83 8.65
CA PRO A 321 -37.62 20.96 7.50
C PRO A 321 -37.88 21.79 6.24
N THR A 322 -37.01 21.69 5.24
CA THR A 322 -37.26 22.24 3.90
C THR A 322 -38.01 21.19 3.09
N GLY A 323 -39.30 21.43 2.87
CA GLY A 323 -40.15 20.65 1.98
C GLY A 323 -40.06 21.15 0.54
N ILE A 324 -40.06 20.17 -0.36
CA ILE A 324 -40.09 20.27 -1.82
C ILE A 324 -41.46 20.81 -2.28
N ALA A 325 -41.42 21.76 -3.22
CA ALA A 325 -42.34 21.91 -4.34
C ALA A 325 -41.56 22.52 -5.51
#